data_AF-A0A9D9R2F5-F1
#
_entry.id   AF-A0A9D9R2F5-F1
#
_cell.length_a   1.000
_cell.length_b   1.000
_cell.length_c   1.000
_cell.angle_alpha   90.00
_cell.angle_beta   90.00
_cell.angle_gamma   90.00
#
_symmetry.space_group_name_H-M   'P 1'
#
loop_
_entity.id
_entity.type
_entity.pdbx_description
1 polymer ?
#
loop_
_entity_poly.entity_id
_entity_poly.type
_entity_poly.pdbx_seq_one_letter_code
_entity_poly.pdbx_strand_id
1 'polypeptide(L)' 'MEVDFKAYHLRGIHARTAEEKQLINQELKDLYDSLTDEDKRIFNLELQKFLATEMGRLGSDYEAIKNQIPEA' A
#
# COMPACT_ATOMS: atom_id res chain seq x y z
N MET A 1 16.03 -2.60 8.09
CA MET A 1 15.68 -2.12 6.73
C MET A 1 14.47 -1.22 6.83
N GLU A 2 14.32 -0.22 5.95
CA GLU A 2 13.15 0.67 5.87
C GLU A 2 12.63 0.64 4.43
N VAL A 3 11.36 0.26 4.23
CA VAL A 3 10.72 0.22 2.90
C VAL A 3 9.65 1.30 2.80
N ASP A 4 9.74 2.16 1.79
CA ASP A 4 8.75 3.20 1.52
C ASP A 4 7.53 2.63 0.77
N PHE A 5 6.67 1.92 1.51
CA PHE A 5 5.43 1.37 0.97
C PHE A 5 4.48 2.46 0.43
N LYS A 6 4.57 3.69 0.94
CA LYS A 6 3.77 4.81 0.46
C LYS A 6 4.16 5.20 -0.96
N ALA A 7 5.45 5.23 -1.28
CA ALA A 7 5.92 5.48 -2.64
C ALA A 7 5.43 4.40 -3.62
N TYR A 8 5.54 3.12 -3.28
CA TYR A 8 5.00 2.03 -4.10
C TYR A 8 3.48 2.13 -4.29
N HIS A 9 2.74 2.46 -3.23
CA HIS A 9 1.29 2.63 -3.29
C HIS A 9 0.87 3.79 -4.20
N LEU A 10 1.50 4.96 -4.05
CA LEU A 10 1.22 6.14 -4.88
C LEU A 10 1.58 5.88 -6.35
N ARG A 11 2.74 5.27 -6.63
CA ARG A 11 3.12 4.88 -8.00
C ARG A 11 2.09 3.92 -8.60
N GLY A 12 1.60 2.95 -7.81
CA GLY A 12 0.57 2.00 -8.24
C GLY A 12 -0.79 2.64 -8.51
N ILE A 13 -1.18 3.67 -7.75
CA ILE A 13 -2.40 4.47 -7.99
C ILE A 13 -2.25 5.30 -9.27
N HIS A 14 -1.06 5.85 -9.52
CA HIS A 14 -0.80 6.73 -10.66
C HIS A 14 -0.37 6.01 -11.94
N ALA A 15 -0.23 4.68 -11.90
CA ALA A 15 0.02 3.86 -13.09
C ALA A 15 -1.12 4.04 -14.10
N ARG A 16 -0.76 4.39 -15.33
CA ARG A 16 -1.69 4.64 -16.44
C ARG A 16 -2.05 3.36 -17.17
N THR A 17 -1.22 2.33 -17.05
CA THR A 17 -1.44 1.03 -17.70
C THR A 17 -1.29 -0.14 -16.73
N ALA A 18 -1.80 -1.30 -17.14
CA ALA A 18 -1.66 -2.54 -16.39
C ALA A 18 -0.19 -2.99 -16.31
N GLU A 19 0.58 -2.77 -17.38
CA GLU A 19 2.01 -3.09 -17.47
C GLU A 19 2.83 -2.25 -16.49
N GLU A 20 2.56 -0.95 -16.38
CA GLU A 20 3.23 -0.08 -15.40
C GLU A 20 2.94 -0.54 -13.97
N LYS A 21 1.69 -0.89 -13.67
CA LYS A 21 1.31 -1.43 -12.37
C LYS A 21 1.99 -2.78 -12.09
N GLN A 22 2.10 -3.63 -13.11
CA GLN A 22 2.79 -4.92 -13.00
C GLN A 22 4.28 -4.73 -12.75
N LEU A 23 4.95 -3.79 -13.42
CA LEU A 23 6.36 -3.47 -13.20
C LEU A 23 6.61 -3.00 -11.76
N ILE A 24 5.76 -2.11 -11.23
CA ILE A 24 5.87 -1.64 -9.84
C ILE A 24 5.72 -2.79 -8.84
N ASN A 25 4.77 -3.70 -9.08
CA ASN A 25 4.60 -4.89 -8.23
C ASN A 25 5.81 -5.84 -8.35
N GLN A 26 6.39 -5.96 -9.54
CA GLN A 26 7.58 -6.77 -9.76
C GLN A 26 8.79 -6.19 -9.02
N GLU A 27 9.01 -4.88 -9.06
CA GLU A 27 10.06 -4.20 -8.29
C GLU A 27 9.94 -4.48 -6.79
N LEU A 28 8.71 -4.40 -6.23
CA LEU A 28 8.47 -4.69 -4.82
C LEU A 28 8.72 -6.17 -4.49
N LYS A 29 8.37 -7.08 -5.39
CA LYS A 29 8.63 -8.52 -5.25
C LYS A 29 10.12 -8.83 -5.31
N ASP A 30 10.85 -8.24 -6.24
CA ASP A 30 12.29 -8.45 -6.40
C ASP A 30 13.04 -7.91 -5.18
N LEU A 31 12.61 -6.75 -4.65
CA LEU A 31 13.10 -6.25 -3.37
C LEU A 31 12.89 -7.29 -2.27
N TYR A 32 11.67 -7.81 -2.09
CA TYR A 32 11.37 -8.82 -1.07
C TYR A 32 12.21 -10.09 -1.22
N ASP A 33 12.36 -10.60 -2.44
CA ASP A 33 13.11 -11.82 -2.72
C ASP A 33 14.61 -11.66 -2.43
N SER A 34 15.15 -10.43 -2.57
CA SER A 34 16.55 -10.10 -2.25
C SER A 34 16.88 -10.06 -0.74
N LEU A 35 15.87 -10.08 0.12
CA LEU A 35 16.04 -9.90 1.56
C LEU A 35 16.45 -11.19 2.29
N THR A 36 17.17 -11.00 3.40
CA THR A 36 17.41 -12.06 4.39
C THR A 36 16.12 -12.46 5.09
N ASP A 37 16.10 -13.61 5.76
CA ASP A 37 14.90 -14.06 6.51
C ASP A 37 14.55 -13.12 7.68
N GLU A 38 15.54 -12.45 8.26
CA GLU A 38 15.32 -11.44 9.29
C GLU A 38 14.68 -10.18 8.70
N ASP A 39 15.22 -9.68 7.59
CA ASP A 39 14.65 -8.51 6.90
C ASP A 39 13.27 -8.81 6.33
N LYS A 40 13.00 -10.03 5.84
CA LYS A 40 11.65 -10.45 5.41
C LYS A 40 10.64 -10.37 6.54
N ARG A 41 11.03 -10.69 7.79
CA ARG A 41 10.16 -10.53 8.96
C ARG A 41 9.85 -9.06 9.22
N ILE A 42 10.86 -8.19 9.17
CA ILE A 42 10.69 -6.74 9.36
C ILE A 42 9.80 -6.16 8.24
N PHE A 43 10.09 -6.49 6.98
CA PHE A 43 9.30 -6.12 5.80
C PHE A 43 7.82 -6.46 5.99
N ASN A 44 7.53 -7.70 6.40
CA ASN A 44 6.17 -8.17 6.57
C ASN A 44 5.42 -7.42 7.68
N LEU A 45 6.09 -7.13 8.80
CA LEU A 45 5.52 -6.33 9.90
C LEU A 45 5.21 -4.89 9.45
N GLU A 46 6.13 -4.26 8.73
CA GLU A 46 5.95 -2.90 8.21
C GLU A 46 4.85 -2.84 7.14
N LEU A 47 4.80 -3.83 6.24
CA LEU A 47 3.73 -3.95 5.25
C LEU A 47 2.36 -4.10 5.92
N GLN A 48 2.25 -4.98 6.93
CA GLN A 48 0.99 -5.15 7.68
C GLN A 48 0.55 -3.85 8.34
N LYS A 49 1.48 -3.13 8.98
CA LYS A 49 1.21 -1.83 9.60
C LYS A 49 0.75 -0.79 8.57
N PHE A 50 1.40 -0.75 7.42
CA PHE A 50 1.02 0.15 6.32
C PHE A 50 -0.38 -0.16 5.81
N LEU A 51 -0.69 -1.42 5.50
CA LEU A 51 -2.01 -1.84 5.01
C LEU A 51 -3.13 -1.56 6.02
N ALA A 52 -2.89 -1.82 7.30
CA ALA A 52 -3.86 -1.49 8.35
C ALA A 52 -4.14 0.02 8.43
N THR A 53 -3.11 0.84 8.25
CA THR A 53 -3.24 2.31 8.23
C THR A 53 -4.04 2.78 7.00
N GLU A 54 -3.72 2.29 5.81
CA GLU A 54 -4.41 2.69 4.59
C GLU A 54 -5.87 2.21 4.57
N MET A 55 -6.16 0.98 5.04
CA MET A 55 -7.54 0.48 5.18
C MET A 55 -8.34 1.27 6.21
N GLY A 56 -7.72 1.66 7.33
CA GLY A 56 -8.33 2.54 8.32
C GLY A 56 -8.67 3.91 7.75
N ARG A 57 -7.79 4.48 6.91
CA ARG A 57 -8.05 5.75 6.20
C ARG A 57 -9.23 5.63 5.24
N LEU A 58 -9.27 4.58 4.41
CA LEU A 58 -10.37 4.34 3.48
C LEU A 58 -11.73 4.20 4.19
N GLY A 59 -11.77 3.50 5.32
CA GLY A 59 -12.97 3.40 6.15
C GLY A 59 -13.40 4.75 6.73
N SER A 60 -12.45 5.55 7.24
CA SER A 60 -12.72 6.89 7.77
C SER A 60 -13.21 7.85 6.69
N ASP A 61 -12.63 7.82 5.49
CA ASP A 61 -13.01 8.67 4.37
C ASP A 61 -14.42 8.33 3.86
N TYR A 62 -14.78 7.03 3.84
CA TYR A 62 -16.13 6.57 3.49
C TYR A 62 -17.18 7.06 4.50
N GLU A 63 -16.93 6.92 5.80
CA GLU A 63 -17.84 7.40 6.85
C GLU A 63 -17.97 8.94 6.83
N ALA A 64 -16.89 9.66 6.54
CA ALA A 64 -16.92 11.12 6.43
C ALA A 64 -17.79 11.60 5.27
N ILE A 65 -17.72 10.94 4.10
CA ILE A 65 -18.58 11.25 2.95
C ILE A 65 -20.05 10.90 3.25
N LYS A 66 -20.30 9.73 3.84
CA LYS A 66 -21.66 9.29 4.21
C LYS A 66 -22.34 10.27 5.16
N ASN A 67 -21.61 10.78 6.16
CA ASN A 67 -22.13 11.76 7.12
C ASN A 67 -22.30 13.18 6.54
N GLN A 68 -21.81 13.45 5.33
CA GLN A 68 -21.99 14.73 4.62
C GLN A 68 -23.15 14.71 3.60
N ILE A 69 -23.71 13.54 3.30
CA ILE A 69 -24.91 13.43 2.47
C ILE A 69 -26.12 13.48 3.42
N PRO A 70 -27.00 14.49 3.35
CA PRO A 70 -28.20 14.51 4.17
C PRO A 70 -29.04 13.28 3.85
N GLU A 71 -29.51 12.55 4.87
CA GLU A 71 -30.54 11.53 4.68
C GLU A 71 -31.77 12.23 4.04
N ALA A 72 -32.12 11.78 2.83
CA ALA A 72 -33.25 12.29 2.06
C ALA A 72 -34.59 11.74 2.58
#